data_AF-A0A9Q0UJD0-F1
#
_entry.id   AF-A0A9Q0UJD0-F1
#
_cell.length_a   1.000
_cell.length_b   1.000
_cell.length_c   1.000
_cell.angle_alpha   90.00
_cell.angle_beta   90.00
_cell.angle_gamma   90.00
#
_symmetry.space_group_name_H-M   'P 1'
#
loop_
_entity.id
_entity.type
_entity.pdbx_description
1 polymer ?
#
loop_
_entity_poly.entity_id
_entity_poly.type
_entity_poly.pdbx_seq_one_letter_code
_entity_poly.pdbx_strand_id
1 'polypeptide(L)'
;MSPFSLILLYLPSLAVLVDGKSLSYDWTVSFSHRAPLALPKQVIVINDQFPGPLLNATTNDVLNINVHNNLTEPFLMTWNGLQMRRNSWQDGVQETNCPDKAKKTWNLKE
;
A
#
# COMPACT_ATOMS: atom_id res chain seq x y z
N MET A 1 -14.52 26.07 48.66
CA MET A 1 -14.50 25.40 47.35
C MET A 1 -13.06 24.97 47.09
N SER A 2 -12.80 23.67 47.15
CA SER A 2 -11.43 23.11 47.17
C SER A 2 -10.76 23.26 45.79
N PRO A 3 -9.50 23.72 45.71
CA PRO A 3 -8.78 23.86 44.44
C PRO A 3 -8.58 22.52 43.71
N PHE A 4 -8.75 21.39 44.40
CA PHE A 4 -8.69 20.04 43.83
C PHE A 4 -9.90 19.69 42.94
N SER A 5 -11.07 20.32 43.13
CA SER A 5 -12.26 20.05 42.31
C SER A 5 -12.19 20.63 40.89
N LEU A 6 -11.35 21.64 40.66
CA LEU A 6 -11.20 22.28 39.34
C LEU A 6 -10.27 21.50 38.40
N ILE A 7 -9.36 20.69 38.97
CA ILE A 7 -8.37 19.91 38.20
C ILE A 7 -9.04 18.74 37.47
N LEU A 8 -10.05 18.10 38.09
CA LEU A 8 -10.79 16.97 37.51
C LEU A 8 -11.65 17.35 36.28
N LEU A 9 -12.04 18.63 36.14
CA LEU A 9 -12.84 19.10 35.01
C LEU A 9 -12.01 19.41 33.75
N TYR A 10 -10.69 19.49 33.86
CA TYR A 10 -9.77 19.79 32.75
C TYR A 10 -9.10 18.56 32.12
N LEU A 11 -9.41 17.35 32.58
CA LEU A 11 -8.76 16.12 32.12
C LEU A 11 -9.21 15.54 30.75
N PRO A 12 -10.33 15.90 30.10
CA PRO A 12 -10.71 15.20 28.86
C PRO A 12 -10.30 15.91 27.56
N SER A 13 -9.51 17.00 27.59
CA SER A 13 -9.22 17.78 26.35
C SER A 13 -8.04 17.28 25.51
N LEU A 14 -7.47 16.11 25.81
CA LEU A 14 -6.27 15.58 25.14
C LEU A 14 -6.51 14.25 24.40
N ALA A 15 -7.76 13.92 24.07
CA ALA A 15 -8.02 12.89 23.08
C ALA A 15 -7.80 13.50 21.68
N VAL A 16 -6.56 13.44 21.17
CA VAL A 16 -6.31 13.63 19.74
C VAL A 16 -6.93 12.41 19.03
N LEU A 17 -8.07 12.61 18.39
CA LEU A 17 -8.63 11.62 17.48
C LEU A 17 -7.74 11.59 16.24
N VAL A 18 -6.82 10.62 16.18
CA VAL A 18 -6.19 10.24 14.92
C VAL A 18 -7.25 9.53 14.10
N ASP A 19 -7.77 10.22 13.09
CA ASP A 19 -8.66 9.63 12.09
C ASP A 19 -7.79 9.05 10.97
N GLY A 20 -7.95 7.76 10.72
CA GLY A 20 -7.18 6.99 9.75
C GLY A 20 -7.85 5.66 9.53
N LYS A 21 -8.23 5.38 8.28
CA LYS A 21 -8.90 4.14 7.91
C LYS A 21 -7.87 3.10 7.47
N SER A 22 -8.09 1.85 7.87
CA SER A 22 -7.37 0.72 7.29
C SER A 22 -8.03 0.31 5.97
N LEU A 23 -7.29 0.40 4.88
CA LEU A 23 -7.73 0.03 3.53
C LEU A 23 -6.95 -1.20 3.07
N SER A 24 -7.67 -2.22 2.59
CA SER A 24 -7.06 -3.46 2.12
C SER A 24 -7.33 -3.67 0.63
N TYR A 25 -6.29 -4.08 -0.09
CA TYR A 25 -6.34 -4.34 -1.53
C TYR A 25 -5.64 -5.66 -1.85
N ASP A 26 -6.25 -6.46 -2.72
CA ASP A 26 -5.65 -7.67 -3.28
C ASP A 26 -5.36 -7.43 -4.77
N TRP A 27 -4.07 -7.45 -5.12
CA TRP A 27 -3.56 -7.13 -6.44
C TRP A 27 -2.89 -8.35 -7.06
N THR A 28 -3.46 -8.86 -8.15
CA THR A 28 -2.85 -9.92 -8.95
C THR A 28 -2.11 -9.33 -10.13
N VAL A 29 -0.81 -9.54 -10.18
CA VAL A 29 0.06 -9.05 -11.25
C VAL A 29 0.26 -10.17 -12.27
N SER A 30 -0.13 -9.91 -13.52
CA SER A 30 -0.08 -10.89 -14.60
C SER A 30 0.37 -10.28 -15.92
N PHE A 31 0.76 -11.14 -16.87
CA PHE A 31 0.97 -10.72 -18.25
C PHE A 31 -0.35 -10.73 -19.01
N SER A 32 -0.58 -9.69 -19.79
CA SER A 32 -1.71 -9.63 -20.72
C SER A 32 -1.30 -8.98 -22.04
N HIS A 33 -1.96 -9.38 -23.13
CA HIS A 33 -1.80 -8.71 -24.41
C HIS A 33 -2.78 -7.54 -24.50
N ARG A 34 -2.26 -6.33 -24.71
CA ARG A 34 -3.04 -5.09 -24.92
C ARG A 34 -2.45 -4.33 -26.11
N ALA A 35 -3.24 -3.47 -26.73
CA ALA A 35 -2.82 -2.66 -27.88
C ALA A 35 -2.92 -1.15 -27.61
N PRO A 36 -2.18 -0.60 -26.62
CA PRO A 36 -2.24 0.82 -26.28
C PRO A 36 -1.71 1.73 -27.41
N LEU A 37 -0.85 1.20 -28.29
CA LEU A 37 -0.29 1.89 -29.46
C LEU A 37 -0.73 1.24 -30.78
N ALA A 38 -1.98 0.77 -30.84
CA ALA A 38 -2.59 0.08 -32.00
C ALA A 38 -1.96 -1.26 -32.42
N LEU A 39 -0.82 -1.65 -31.85
CA LEU A 39 -0.21 -2.98 -32.02
C LEU A 39 -0.29 -3.78 -30.71
N PRO A 40 -0.64 -5.07 -30.76
CA PRO A 40 -0.67 -5.91 -29.57
C PRO A 40 0.76 -6.09 -29.03
N LYS A 41 0.92 -5.79 -27.74
CA LYS A 41 2.15 -6.00 -26.98
C LYS A 41 1.81 -6.69 -25.67
N GLN A 42 2.74 -7.50 -25.19
CA GLN A 42 2.68 -8.05 -23.84
C GLN A 42 2.95 -6.91 -22.86
N VAL A 43 2.02 -6.69 -21.94
CA VAL A 43 2.13 -5.69 -20.87
C VAL A 43 1.86 -6.35 -19.53
N ILE A 44 2.39 -5.75 -18.46
CA ILE A 44 2.07 -6.13 -17.09
C ILE A 44 0.79 -5.42 -16.68
N VAL A 45 -0.14 -6.16 -16.09
CA VAL A 45 -1.43 -5.65 -15.62
C VAL A 45 -1.63 -6.00 -14.16
N ILE A 46 -2.42 -5.20 -13.46
CA ILE A 46 -2.84 -5.45 -12.09
C ILE A 46 -4.35 -5.68 -12.14
N ASN A 47 -4.82 -6.84 -11.69
CA ASN A 47 -6.24 -7.24 -11.74
C ASN A 47 -6.85 -7.08 -13.16
N ASP A 48 -6.10 -7.53 -14.18
CA ASP A 48 -6.42 -7.44 -15.62
C ASP A 48 -6.63 -6.01 -16.18
N GLN A 49 -6.31 -4.97 -15.41
CA GLN A 49 -6.47 -3.57 -15.80
C GLN A 49 -5.15 -2.94 -16.27
N PHE A 50 -5.25 -2.11 -17.31
CA PHE A 50 -4.16 -1.30 -17.84
C PHE A 50 -4.68 0.08 -18.28
N PRO A 51 -4.23 1.19 -17.68
CA PRO A 51 -3.36 1.30 -16.49
C PRO A 51 -3.91 0.54 -15.27
N GLY A 52 -3.05 0.27 -14.28
CA GLY A 52 -3.47 -0.41 -13.06
C GLY A 52 -4.55 0.35 -12.27
N PRO A 53 -5.18 -0.29 -11.27
CA PRO A 53 -6.24 0.32 -10.49
C PRO A 53 -5.72 1.54 -9.71
N LEU A 54 -6.58 2.55 -9.53
CA LEU A 54 -6.25 3.73 -8.76
C LEU A 54 -6.21 3.40 -7.26
N LEU A 55 -5.10 3.68 -6.60
CA LEU A 55 -4.97 3.63 -5.15
C LEU A 55 -5.42 4.97 -4.56
N ASN A 56 -6.61 4.99 -3.93
CA ASN A 56 -7.18 6.18 -3.33
C ASN A 56 -7.11 6.08 -1.80
N ALA A 57 -6.24 6.89 -1.20
CA ALA A 57 -5.97 6.92 0.22
C ALA A 57 -5.78 8.37 0.69
N THR A 58 -6.13 8.63 1.93
CA THR A 58 -5.94 9.93 2.58
C THR A 58 -4.79 9.89 3.58
N THR A 59 -4.33 11.07 4.01
CA THR A 59 -3.26 11.15 5.01
C THR A 59 -3.67 10.45 6.30
N ASN A 60 -2.78 9.62 6.84
CA ASN A 60 -2.97 8.76 8.01
C ASN A 60 -3.81 7.48 7.78
N ASP A 61 -4.30 7.25 6.56
CA ASP A 61 -4.82 5.93 6.21
C ASP A 61 -3.69 4.90 6.21
N VAL A 62 -4.08 3.68 6.50
CA VAL A 62 -3.20 2.54 6.66
C VAL A 62 -3.48 1.56 5.52
N LEU A 63 -2.48 1.32 4.67
CA LEU A 63 -2.65 0.57 3.41
C LEU A 63 -2.11 -0.85 3.49
N ASN A 64 -3.01 -1.83 3.44
CA ASN A 64 -2.69 -3.25 3.36
C ASN A 64 -2.84 -3.73 1.91
N ILE A 65 -1.72 -3.89 1.18
CA ILE A 65 -1.76 -4.30 -0.23
C ILE A 65 -1.13 -5.69 -0.39
N ASN A 66 -1.95 -6.70 -0.64
CA ASN A 66 -1.47 -8.04 -0.93
C ASN A 66 -1.20 -8.16 -2.43
N VAL A 67 0.06 -8.42 -2.78
CA VAL A 67 0.52 -8.52 -4.15
C VAL A 67 0.76 -9.99 -4.49
N HIS A 68 0.04 -10.49 -5.49
CA HIS A 68 0.16 -11.84 -6.00
C HIS A 68 0.95 -11.81 -7.31
N ASN A 69 2.18 -12.33 -7.29
CA ASN A 69 2.98 -12.45 -8.50
C ASN A 69 2.54 -13.67 -9.32
N ASN A 70 1.76 -13.43 -10.38
CA ASN A 70 1.40 -14.44 -11.38
C ASN A 70 2.22 -14.31 -12.68
N LEU A 71 3.34 -13.58 -12.63
CA LEU A 71 4.32 -13.53 -13.71
C LEU A 71 5.21 -14.78 -13.66
N THR A 72 5.81 -15.11 -14.81
CA THR A 72 6.87 -16.12 -14.91
C THR A 72 8.21 -15.63 -14.37
N GLU A 73 8.32 -14.32 -14.14
CA GLU A 73 9.55 -13.64 -13.74
C GLU A 73 9.38 -13.03 -12.35
N PRO A 74 10.47 -12.95 -11.58
CA PRO A 74 10.44 -12.22 -10.32
C PRO A 74 10.37 -10.72 -10.59
N PHE A 75 9.62 -9.99 -9.76
CA PHE A 75 9.54 -8.54 -9.87
C PHE A 75 9.56 -7.87 -8.49
N LEU A 76 9.69 -6.54 -8.52
CA LEU A 76 9.66 -5.67 -7.36
C LEU A 76 8.68 -4.52 -7.64
N MET A 77 7.95 -4.08 -6.62
CA MET A 77 6.97 -3.00 -6.71
C MET A 77 7.40 -1.85 -5.82
N THR A 78 7.63 -0.68 -6.40
CA THR A 78 8.01 0.51 -5.64
C THR A 78 6.85 1.51 -5.51
N TRP A 79 6.91 2.31 -4.45
CA TRP A 79 5.85 3.27 -4.12
C TRP A 79 6.35 4.70 -4.27
N ASN A 80 6.27 5.22 -5.49
CA ASN A 80 6.74 6.58 -5.77
C ASN A 80 5.98 7.63 -4.94
N GLY A 81 6.72 8.42 -4.17
CA GLY A 81 6.18 9.53 -3.38
C GLY A 81 5.72 9.18 -1.96
N LEU A 82 5.76 7.90 -1.55
CA LEU A 82 5.53 7.51 -0.16
C LEU A 82 6.84 7.59 0.64
N GLN A 83 6.77 8.14 1.86
CA GLN A 83 7.97 8.38 2.68
C GLN A 83 8.47 7.14 3.44
N MET A 84 7.70 6.04 3.51
CA MET A 84 8.05 4.80 4.22
C MET A 84 8.62 5.00 5.64
N ARG A 85 7.99 5.85 6.45
CA ARG A 85 8.49 6.20 7.80
C ARG A 85 8.50 4.96 8.70
N ARG A 86 9.70 4.55 9.13
CA ARG A 86 9.95 3.34 9.96
C ARG A 86 9.63 2.00 9.26
N ASN A 87 9.29 2.03 7.97
CA ASN A 87 8.88 0.89 7.15
C ASN A 87 9.74 0.78 5.88
N SER A 88 11.02 1.16 5.93
CA SER A 88 11.90 1.20 4.75
C SER A 88 12.06 -0.16 4.05
N TRP A 89 11.85 -1.26 4.77
CA TRP A 89 11.87 -2.63 4.24
C TRP A 89 10.62 -2.97 3.39
N GLN A 90 9.66 -2.06 3.24
CA GLN A 90 8.45 -2.23 2.41
C GLN A 90 8.49 -1.36 1.15
N ASP A 91 9.57 -0.61 0.92
CA ASP A 91 9.73 0.29 -0.22
C ASP A 91 9.76 -0.44 -1.57
N GLY A 92 10.14 -1.73 -1.54
CA GLY A 92 10.12 -2.60 -2.71
C GLY A 92 11.19 -2.27 -3.74
N VAL A 93 12.30 -1.66 -3.31
CA VAL A 93 13.49 -1.40 -4.14
C VAL A 93 14.48 -2.57 -3.97
N GLN A 94 15.33 -2.79 -4.98
CA GLN A 94 16.47 -3.68 -4.80
C GLN A 94 17.31 -3.18 -3.63
N GLU A 95 17.78 -4.08 -2.77
CA GLU A 95 18.39 -3.84 -1.43
C GLU A 95 17.40 -3.88 -0.26
N THR A 96 16.27 -3.17 -0.33
CA THR A 96 15.28 -3.22 0.78
C THR A 96 14.42 -4.48 0.73
N ASN A 97 14.18 -5.00 -0.47
CA ASN A 97 13.39 -6.21 -0.70
C ASN A 97 14.07 -7.17 -1.68
N CYS A 98 13.90 -8.47 -1.45
CA CYS A 98 14.22 -9.49 -2.43
C CYS A 98 13.09 -9.56 -3.47
N PRO A 99 13.39 -9.75 -4.77
CA PRO A 99 12.37 -9.90 -5.80
C PRO A 99 11.37 -11.00 -5.48
N ASP A 100 10.09 -10.69 -5.66
CA ASP A 100 9.01 -11.62 -5.39
C ASP A 100 9.08 -12.76 -6.39
N LYS A 101 9.36 -13.96 -5.89
CA LYS A 101 9.51 -15.14 -6.75
C LYS A 101 8.26 -15.38 -7.60
N ALA A 102 8.47 -15.75 -8.86
CA ALA A 102 7.42 -16.12 -9.79
C ALA A 102 6.44 -17.12 -9.17
N LYS A 103 5.13 -16.92 -9.39
CA LYS A 103 4.04 -17.75 -8.86
C LYS A 103 3.91 -17.73 -7.32
N LYS A 104 4.20 -16.61 -6.66
CA LYS A 104 4.09 -16.47 -5.19
C LYS A 104 3.28 -15.23 -4.76
N THR A 105 2.49 -15.39 -3.71
CA THR A 105 1.72 -14.33 -3.02
C THR A 105 2.57 -13.68 -1.92
N TRP A 106 2.60 -12.35 -1.87
CA TRP A 106 3.19 -11.55 -0.79
C TRP A 106 2.14 -10.61 -0.17
N ASN A 107 1.99 -10.67 1.15
CA ASN A 107 1.09 -9.79 1.88
C ASN A 107 1.90 -8.60 2.42
N LEU A 108 1.68 -7.38 1.93
CA LEU A 108 2.16 -6.17 2.60
C LEU A 108 1.10 -5.76 3.61
N LYS A 109 1.50 -5.68 4.88
CA LYS A 109 0.68 -5.08 5.93
C LYS A 109 1.24 -3.71 6.31
N GLU A 110 0.40 -2.70 6.29
CA GLU A 110 0.55 -1.52 7.13
C GLU A 110 -0.62 -1.48 8.12
#